data_AF-A0A8H9C4I4-F1
#
_entry.id   AF-A0A8H9C4I4-F1
#
_cell.length_a   1.000
_cell.length_b   1.000
_cell.length_c   1.000
_cell.angle_alpha   90.00
_cell.angle_beta   90.00
_cell.angle_gamma   90.00
#
_symmetry.space_group_name_H-M   'P 1'
#
loop_
_entity.id
_entity.type
_entity.pdbx_description
1 polymer ?
#
loop_
_entity_poly.entity_id
_entity_poly.type
_entity_poly.pdbx_seq_one_letter_code
_entity_poly.pdbx_strand_id
1 'polypeptide(L)'
;MSAADPAEKLVRMANQIAAFFRSYPDDEAVAGIHKHIVAFWTPRMREQLVAYCADGDHGLDPLALTALEVTPKARSPIPDAVTDPHEQGLGASDAG
;
A
#
# COMPACT_ATOMS: atom_id res chain seq x y z
N MET A 1 26.99 5.42 -0.62
CA MET A 1 25.54 5.62 -0.40
C MET A 1 24.89 5.09 -1.67
N SER A 2 24.61 3.80 -1.69
CA SER A 2 24.25 3.07 -2.92
C SER A 2 22.77 3.24 -3.24
N ALA A 3 22.44 3.08 -4.52
CA ALA A 3 21.10 3.21 -5.09
C ALA A 3 20.00 2.57 -4.22
N ALA A 4 19.05 3.40 -3.80
CA ALA A 4 17.81 3.12 -3.06
C ALA A 4 17.54 1.64 -2.74
N ASP A 5 17.58 1.30 -1.45
CA ASP A 5 17.23 -0.02 -0.96
C ASP A 5 15.83 -0.42 -1.47
N PRO A 6 15.64 -1.65 -1.99
CA PRO A 6 14.34 -2.09 -2.52
C PRO A 6 13.19 -1.88 -1.55
N ALA A 7 13.45 -1.98 -0.23
CA ALA A 7 12.47 -1.73 0.81
C ALA A 7 12.12 -0.25 0.98
N GLU A 8 13.09 0.68 0.88
CA GLU A 8 12.82 2.12 0.91
C GLU A 8 11.90 2.53 -0.27
N LYS A 9 12.09 1.90 -1.44
CA LYS A 9 11.20 2.11 -2.58
C LYS A 9 9.77 1.65 -2.26
N LEU A 10 9.60 0.50 -1.61
CA LEU A 10 8.29 0.02 -1.19
C LEU A 10 7.65 0.96 -0.16
N VAL A 11 8.40 1.44 0.83
CA VAL A 11 7.92 2.45 1.79
C VAL A 11 7.42 3.70 1.05
N ARG A 12 8.20 4.22 0.11
CA ARG A 12 7.80 5.39 -0.68
C ARG A 12 6.50 5.15 -1.44
N MET A 13 6.35 3.99 -2.09
CA MET A 13 5.13 3.64 -2.82
C MET A 13 3.92 3.49 -1.87
N ALA A 14 4.10 2.83 -0.72
CA ALA A 14 3.04 2.70 0.29
C ALA A 14 2.59 4.06 0.83
N ASN A 15 3.53 4.99 1.05
CA ASN A 15 3.22 6.35 1.47
C ASN A 15 2.47 7.15 0.39
N GLN A 16 2.78 6.94 -0.89
CA GLN A 16 2.04 7.57 -1.99
C GLN A 16 0.59 7.07 -2.03
N ILE A 17 0.36 5.78 -1.79
CA ILE A 17 -0.99 5.21 -1.67
C ILE A 17 -1.71 5.82 -0.45
N ALA A 18 -1.05 5.85 0.72
CA ALA A 18 -1.64 6.42 1.92
C ALA A 18 -2.00 7.91 1.76
N ALA A 19 -1.15 8.68 1.07
CA ALA A 19 -1.42 10.09 0.78
C ALA A 19 -2.70 10.28 -0.05
N PHE A 20 -2.98 9.39 -1.00
CA PHE A 20 -4.24 9.41 -1.76
C PHE A 20 -5.46 9.14 -0.85
N PHE A 21 -5.35 8.18 0.07
CA PHE A 21 -6.46 7.82 0.96
C PHE A 21 -6.63 8.74 2.18
N ARG A 22 -5.72 9.70 2.39
CA ARG A 22 -5.72 10.58 3.56
C ARG A 22 -6.93 11.51 3.68
N SER A 23 -7.65 11.74 2.58
CA SER A 23 -8.89 12.53 2.58
C SER A 23 -10.13 11.75 3.04
N TYR A 24 -10.01 10.43 3.18
CA TYR A 24 -11.10 9.56 3.64
C TYR A 24 -11.01 9.35 5.16
N PRO A 25 -12.11 8.91 5.81
CA PRO A 25 -12.08 8.46 7.19
C PRO A 25 -11.01 7.37 7.39
N ASP A 26 -10.34 7.35 8.55
CA ASP A 26 -9.21 6.45 8.80
C ASP A 26 -9.53 4.97 8.57
N ASP A 27 -10.74 4.52 8.91
CA ASP A 27 -11.19 3.13 8.72
C ASP A 27 -11.38 2.78 7.23
N GLU A 28 -11.97 3.70 6.47
CA GLU A 28 -12.11 3.60 5.02
C GLU A 28 -10.75 3.70 4.31
N ALA A 29 -9.87 4.59 4.77
CA ALA A 29 -8.54 4.78 4.24
C ALA A 29 -7.70 3.52 4.42
N VAL A 30 -7.68 2.93 5.63
CA VAL A 30 -7.00 1.66 5.91
C VAL A 30 -7.57 0.54 5.04
N ALA A 31 -8.90 0.46 4.88
CA ALA A 31 -9.53 -0.51 3.99
C ALA A 31 -9.10 -0.37 2.54
N GLY A 32 -9.05 0.86 2.03
CA GLY A 32 -8.61 1.17 0.68
C GLY A 32 -7.13 0.84 0.44
N ILE A 33 -6.25 1.25 1.35
CA ILE A 33 -4.81 1.00 1.28
C ILE A 33 -4.53 -0.51 1.31
N HIS A 34 -5.11 -1.24 2.27
CA HIS A 34 -4.94 -2.69 2.40
C HIS A 34 -5.34 -3.40 1.12
N LYS A 35 -6.53 -3.09 0.60
CA LYS A 35 -7.04 -3.68 -0.63
C LYS A 35 -6.13 -3.40 -1.83
N HIS A 36 -5.66 -2.16 -1.97
CA HIS A 36 -4.78 -1.78 -3.06
C HIS A 36 -3.44 -2.55 -2.99
N ILE A 37 -2.82 -2.61 -1.81
CA ILE A 37 -1.58 -3.36 -1.62
C ILE A 37 -1.79 -4.85 -1.90
N VAL A 38 -2.87 -5.46 -1.40
CA VAL A 38 -3.14 -6.89 -1.63
C VAL A 38 -3.45 -7.20 -3.09
N ALA A 39 -4.15 -6.31 -3.80
CA ALA A 39 -4.52 -6.49 -5.19
C ALA A 39 -3.34 -6.34 -6.16
N PHE A 40 -2.47 -5.34 -5.92
CA PHE A 40 -1.40 -4.99 -6.86
C PHE A 40 -0.01 -5.50 -6.47
N TRP A 41 0.23 -5.80 -5.19
CA TRP A 41 1.56 -6.23 -4.73
C TRP A 41 1.63 -7.74 -4.53
N THR A 42 2.79 -8.30 -4.92
CA THR A 42 3.07 -9.71 -4.68
C THR A 42 3.19 -10.00 -3.18
N PRO A 43 2.96 -11.26 -2.73
CA PRO A 43 3.20 -11.66 -1.34
C PRO A 43 4.61 -11.30 -0.86
N ARG A 44 5.62 -11.52 -1.70
CA ARG A 44 7.02 -11.21 -1.41
C ARG A 44 7.26 -9.72 -1.13
N MET A 45 6.65 -8.82 -1.91
CA MET A 45 6.80 -7.37 -1.68
C MET A 45 6.21 -6.96 -0.32
N ARG A 46 5.08 -7.54 0.06
CA ARG A 46 4.44 -7.29 1.36
C ARG A 46 5.32 -7.79 2.50
N GLU A 47 5.86 -9.00 2.38
CA GLU A 47 6.81 -9.55 3.35
C GLU A 47 8.07 -8.68 3.49
N GLN A 48 8.62 -8.20 2.37
CA GLN A 48 9.79 -7.30 2.39
C GLN A 48 9.49 -5.98 3.09
N LEU A 49 8.31 -5.39 2.85
CA LEU A 49 7.92 -4.14 3.50
C LEU A 49 7.72 -4.35 5.01
N VAL A 50 7.04 -5.43 5.41
CA VAL A 50 6.82 -5.75 6.84
C VAL A 50 8.15 -6.04 7.55
N ALA A 51 9.04 -6.81 6.92
CA ALA A 51 10.36 -7.09 7.47
C ALA A 51 11.19 -5.81 7.68
N TYR A 52 11.14 -4.88 6.72
CA TYR A 52 11.82 -3.59 6.85
C TYR A 52 11.24 -2.71 7.96
N CYS A 53 9.93 -2.79 8.20
CA CYS A 53 9.28 -2.04 9.29
C CYS A 53 9.67 -2.55 10.68
N ALA A 54 10.16 -3.80 10.81
CA ALA A 54 10.59 -4.34 12.08
C ALA A 54 11.90 -3.71 12.61
N ASP A 55 12.70 -3.05 11.76
CA ASP A 55 14.10 -2.69 12.05
C ASP A 55 14.34 -1.24 12.55
N GLY A 56 13.32 -0.43 12.87
CA GLY A 56 13.56 0.91 13.45
C GLY A 56 12.51 1.94 13.09
N ASP A 57 12.90 3.19 12.79
CA ASP A 57 12.01 4.19 12.19
C ASP A 57 12.05 4.04 10.67
N HIS A 58 10.93 3.64 10.08
CA HIS A 58 10.80 3.16 8.72
C HIS A 58 10.19 4.23 7.80
N GLY A 59 9.79 5.39 8.36
CA GLY A 59 9.19 6.48 7.59
C GLY A 59 7.88 6.10 6.88
N LEU A 60 7.25 4.98 7.27
CA LEU A 60 5.98 4.52 6.73
C LEU A 60 4.83 5.28 7.36
N ASP A 61 3.84 5.66 6.55
CA ASP A 61 2.63 6.32 7.03
C ASP A 61 1.87 5.40 8.00
N PRO A 62 1.37 5.90 9.14
CA PRO A 62 0.62 5.10 10.11
C PRO A 62 -0.60 4.38 9.53
N LEU A 63 -1.27 4.98 8.53
CA LEU A 63 -2.41 4.35 7.85
C LEU A 63 -1.96 3.16 7.00
N ALA A 64 -0.81 3.29 6.32
CA ALA A 64 -0.22 2.20 5.55
C ALA A 64 0.29 1.07 6.46
N LEU A 65 0.94 1.39 7.58
CA LEU A 65 1.37 0.40 8.56
C LEU A 65 0.16 -0.39 9.09
N THR A 66 -0.88 0.32 9.53
CA THR A 66 -2.13 -0.30 10.01
C THR A 66 -2.72 -1.21 8.94
N ALA A 67 -2.77 -0.75 7.68
CA ALA A 67 -3.28 -1.54 6.56
C ALA A 67 -2.45 -2.81 6.25
N LEU A 68 -1.19 -2.89 6.65
CA LEU A 68 -0.37 -4.11 6.51
C LEU A 68 -0.59 -5.09 7.65
N GLU A 69 -0.88 -4.60 8.85
CA GLU A 69 -1.03 -5.42 10.06
C GLU A 69 -2.45 -5.97 10.25
N VAL A 70 -3.47 -5.21 9.84
CA VAL A 70 -4.87 -5.63 10.01
C VAL A 70 -5.50 -6.03 8.68
N THR A 71 -6.46 -6.96 8.75
CA THR A 71 -7.45 -7.15 7.69
C THR A 71 -8.66 -6.26 8.00
N PRO A 72 -8.80 -5.09 7.35
CA PRO A 72 -9.89 -4.17 7.62
C PRO A 72 -11.24 -4.81 7.26
N LYS A 73 -12.23 -4.60 8.15
CA LYS A 73 -13.62 -5.02 7.93
C LYS A 73 -14.46 -3.94 7.25
N ALA A 74 -14.01 -2.69 7.30
CA ALA A 74 -14.66 -1.56 6.64
C ALA A 74 -14.63 -1.74 5.12
N ARG A 75 -15.62 -1.16 4.44
CA ARG A 75 -15.65 -1.16 2.99
C ARG A 75 -14.65 -0.12 2.48
N SER A 76 -13.81 -0.51 1.52
CA SER A 76 -12.97 0.47 0.82
C SER A 76 -13.86 1.53 0.15
N PRO A 77 -13.46 2.82 0.18
CA PRO A 77 -14.18 3.88 -0.48
C PRO A 77 -14.12 3.75 -2.01
N ILE A 78 -13.17 2.96 -2.53
CA ILE A 78 -13.06 2.67 -3.95
C ILE A 78 -13.85 1.41 -4.31
N PRO A 79 -14.80 1.49 -5.28
CA PRO A 79 -15.53 0.34 -5.80
C PRO A 79 -14.60 -0.75 -6.34
N ASP A 80 -15.01 -2.02 -6.19
CA ASP A 80 -14.24 -3.20 -6.62
C ASP A 80 -13.81 -3.14 -8.09
N ALA A 81 -14.66 -2.63 -8.98
CA ALA A 81 -14.38 -2.50 -10.41
C ALA A 81 -13.17 -1.60 -10.75
N VAL A 82 -12.79 -0.67 -9.87
CA VAL A 82 -11.62 0.23 -10.10
C VAL A 82 -10.34 -0.36 -9.50
N THR A 83 -10.46 -1.38 -8.66
CA THR A 83 -9.32 -2.04 -8.01
C THR A 83 -9.05 -3.45 -8.55
N ASP A 84 -9.84 -3.91 -9.53
CA ASP A 84 -9.66 -5.22 -10.18
C ASP A 84 -8.48 -5.18 -11.15
N PRO A 85 -7.39 -5.93 -10.89
CA PRO A 85 -6.24 -5.98 -11.77
C PRO A 85 -6.54 -6.64 -13.13
N HIS A 86 -7.63 -7.41 -13.24
CA HIS A 86 -8.00 -8.14 -14.46
C HIS A 86 -8.84 -7.31 -15.44
N GLU A 87 -9.49 -6.23 -14.98
CA GLU A 87 -10.30 -5.35 -15.85
C GLU A 87 -9.55 -4.10 -16.33
N GLN A 88 -8.45 -3.71 -15.68
CA GLN A 88 -7.62 -2.56 -16.11
C GLN A 88 -6.62 -2.94 -17.21
N GLY A 89 -7.13 -3.09 -18.42
CA GLY A 89 -6.34 -2.76 -19.61
C GLY A 89 -6.12 -1.25 -19.67
N LEU A 90 -4.85 -0.83 -19.58
CA LEU A 90 -4.31 0.52 -19.90
C LEU A 90 -4.26 1.57 -18.75
N GLY A 91 -3.07 1.67 -18.11
CA GLY A 91 -2.61 2.82 -17.30
C GLY A 91 -2.94 2.71 -15.80
N ALA A 92 -2.03 2.74 -14.82
CA ALA A 92 -0.68 3.29 -14.74
C ALA A 92 0.27 2.29 -14.06
N SER A 93 1.31 1.88 -14.78
CA SER A 93 2.46 1.18 -14.21
C SER A 93 3.49 2.23 -13.81
N ASP A 94 3.48 2.65 -12.55
CA ASP A 94 4.56 3.45 -11.97
C ASP A 94 5.67 2.55 -11.37
N ALA A 95 5.71 1.28 -11.80
CA ALA A 95 6.79 0.35 -11.53
C ALA A 95 7.91 0.50 -12.58
N GLY A 96 8.52 1.70 -12.62
CA GLY A 96 9.84 1.93 -13.22
C GLY A 96 10.95 1.68 -12.21
#